data_AF-A0A822YS66-F1
#
_entry.id   AF-A0A822YS66-F1
#
_cell.length_a   1.000
_cell.length_b   1.000
_cell.length_c   1.000
_cell.angle_alpha   90.00
_cell.angle_beta   90.00
_cell.angle_gamma   90.00
#
_symmetry.space_group_name_H-M   'P 1'
#
loop_
_entity.id
_entity.type
_entity.pdbx_description
1 polymer ?
#
loop_
_entity_poly.entity_id
_entity_poly.type
_entity_poly.pdbx_seq_one_letter_code
_entity_poly.pdbx_strand_id
1 'polypeptide(L)'
;MGSFHMPEKLRSSVSLETSCGYLLQELQLIWDEVGQDEFEREKVLMELEQECLEIYRRKVDSANMSRARLHQALADSEAEFTHLLLSLGERSHPGRPDKTGGTLKEQLDSITPALREMQLKKEERVKQFQDVQMQIQKISAEIAGNSELNVSLSDVIVNESDLSLKKLEEYQVELQQLHKEKSDRLLKVEAYTSAIHNLSATLGMDSSEIITKVHPSLDDTCGQKSKNISDTILARLNSTVKALEEEKQKRLEKLHKLGKALTNLWSLMDTPYEDRRLFSHVINLMPFSADEISNMGSLAVDIILQAEAEVERLDQLKAIKMKELFLKKQNELEEICKRSHMEILSQSEMDNIMSLINSGEIDHADLLISMDEQILRAKEEAFSRKAIMEKVEKWILSCDEERWLEEYSRDENRYSVSRGAHKNLKRAERARITVSKIPGEKKELANVQKTQIQQEIPKDWISPFEHIRLRHLLFHFSGFTDRKD
;
A
#
# COMPACT_ATOMS: atom_id res chain seq x y z
N MET A 1 67.13 63.69 48.52
CA MET A 1 67.86 64.47 47.49
C MET A 1 67.51 63.90 46.13
N GLY A 2 66.93 64.72 45.25
CA GLY A 2 66.47 64.34 43.92
C GLY A 2 65.93 65.59 43.24
N SER A 3 66.79 66.21 42.44
CA SER A 3 66.62 67.50 41.79
C SER A 3 65.56 67.45 40.68
N PHE A 4 64.50 68.25 40.79
CA PHE A 4 63.58 68.51 39.68
C PHE A 4 64.14 69.65 38.83
N HIS A 5 64.62 69.30 37.63
CA HIS A 5 64.93 70.23 36.57
C HIS A 5 63.61 70.55 35.83
N MET A 6 63.18 71.81 35.88
CA MET A 6 62.04 72.33 35.12
C MET A 6 62.51 72.74 33.71
N PRO A 7 61.74 72.48 32.64
CA PRO A 7 62.06 73.03 31.33
C PRO A 7 61.77 74.54 31.31
N GLU A 8 62.77 75.32 30.94
CA GLU A 8 62.64 76.74 30.60
C GLU A 8 61.79 76.97 29.34
N LYS A 9 61.17 78.16 29.30
CA LYS A 9 60.33 78.79 28.26
C LYS A 9 58.87 78.34 28.28
N LEU A 10 57.89 79.17 28.65
CA LEU A 10 57.66 80.57 28.28
C LEU A 10 56.87 81.24 29.42
N ARG A 11 57.51 82.05 30.29
CA ARG A 11 56.78 82.97 31.17
C ARG A 11 56.77 84.34 30.51
N SER A 12 55.62 84.68 29.94
CA SER A 12 55.31 86.03 29.46
C SER A 12 55.36 87.02 30.62
N SER A 13 56.15 88.07 30.42
CA SER A 13 56.40 89.22 31.29
C SER A 13 55.19 90.17 31.39
N VAL A 14 54.08 89.71 31.98
CA VAL A 14 52.85 90.52 32.21
C VAL A 14 52.41 90.52 33.71
N SER A 15 53.13 89.85 34.61
CA SER A 15 52.56 89.44 35.91
C SER A 15 52.92 90.25 37.16
N LEU A 16 53.58 91.40 37.05
CA LEU A 16 54.00 92.15 38.26
C LEU A 16 52.92 93.11 38.78
N GLU A 17 52.18 93.80 37.89
CA GLU A 17 51.12 94.76 38.24
C GLU A 17 49.79 94.11 38.67
N THR A 18 49.66 92.79 38.58
CA THR A 18 48.43 92.03 38.92
C THR A 18 48.67 90.95 39.98
N SER A 19 49.83 90.96 40.64
CA SER A 19 50.13 90.00 41.71
C SER A 19 49.39 90.38 43.00
N CYS A 20 48.89 89.38 43.75
CA CYS A 20 48.19 89.63 45.02
C CYS A 20 49.01 90.51 45.98
N GLY A 21 50.33 90.35 45.99
CA GLY A 21 51.23 91.14 46.84
C GLY A 21 51.30 92.63 46.43
N TYR A 22 51.27 92.93 45.13
CA TYR A 22 51.23 94.32 44.63
C TYR A 22 49.89 94.99 44.96
N LEU A 23 48.77 94.30 44.72
CA LEU A 23 47.42 94.83 44.99
C LEU A 23 47.17 95.05 46.49
N LEU A 24 47.72 94.20 47.36
CA LEU A 24 47.68 94.39 48.81
C LEU A 24 48.50 95.62 49.25
N GLN A 25 49.65 95.86 48.61
CA GLN A 25 50.48 97.02 48.90
C GLN A 25 49.83 98.33 48.44
N GLU A 26 49.17 98.34 47.28
CA GLU A 26 48.35 99.49 46.86
C GLU A 26 47.16 99.72 47.80
N LEU A 27 46.47 98.66 48.23
CA LEU A 27 45.37 98.75 49.20
C LEU A 27 45.85 99.35 50.53
N GLN A 28 47.05 98.98 50.98
CA GLN A 28 47.69 99.51 52.17
C GLN A 28 48.03 100.99 52.03
N LEU A 29 48.59 101.41 50.89
CA LEU A 29 48.85 102.83 50.60
C LEU A 29 47.56 103.66 50.60
N ILE A 30 46.49 103.16 49.98
CA ILE A 30 45.17 103.83 49.96
C ILE A 30 44.59 103.94 51.38
N TRP A 31 44.69 102.87 52.18
CA TRP A 31 44.25 102.91 53.58
C TRP A 31 45.04 103.93 54.41
N ASP A 32 46.34 104.08 54.16
CA ASP A 32 47.20 105.06 54.83
C ASP A 32 46.89 106.50 54.41
N GLU A 33 46.52 106.72 53.14
CA GLU A 33 46.08 108.02 52.61
C GLU A 33 44.69 108.45 53.11
N VAL A 34 43.73 107.51 53.21
CA VAL A 34 42.34 107.78 53.63
C VAL A 34 42.19 107.81 55.16
N GLY A 35 43.15 107.22 55.90
CA GLY A 35 43.10 107.15 57.37
C GLY A 35 42.14 106.09 57.90
N GLN A 36 42.04 104.94 57.23
CA GLN A 36 41.14 103.84 57.61
C GLN A 36 41.50 103.25 58.99
N ASP A 37 40.50 102.98 59.84
CA ASP A 37 40.70 102.36 61.16
C ASP A 37 41.24 100.92 61.07
N GLU A 38 42.09 100.54 62.02
CA GLU A 38 42.77 99.24 62.04
C GLU A 38 41.79 98.06 62.08
N PHE A 39 40.64 98.20 62.76
CA PHE A 39 39.61 97.16 62.81
C PHE A 39 38.96 96.91 61.45
N GLU A 40 38.67 97.98 60.68
CA GLU A 40 38.10 97.83 59.34
C GLU A 40 39.15 97.33 58.33
N ARG A 41 40.44 97.66 58.50
CA ARG A 41 41.53 97.08 57.71
C ARG A 41 41.64 95.57 57.96
N GLU A 42 41.66 95.14 59.22
CA GLU A 42 41.71 93.73 59.62
C GLU A 42 40.49 92.97 59.09
N LYS A 43 39.30 93.57 59.15
CA LYS A 43 38.07 93.00 58.60
C LYS A 43 38.13 92.79 57.08
N VAL A 44 38.59 93.78 56.30
CA VAL A 44 38.71 93.64 54.84
C VAL A 44 39.78 92.61 54.47
N LEU A 45 40.89 92.55 55.21
CA LEU A 45 41.90 91.49 55.04
C LEU A 45 41.33 90.10 55.35
N MET A 46 40.57 89.96 56.43
CA MET A 46 39.87 88.72 56.79
C MET A 46 38.85 88.29 55.73
N GLU A 47 38.07 89.22 55.17
CA GLU A 47 37.14 88.95 54.08
C GLU A 47 37.87 88.47 52.81
N LEU A 48 38.99 89.12 52.44
CA LEU A 48 39.83 88.72 51.31
C LEU A 48 40.45 87.33 51.51
N GLU A 49 40.95 87.03 52.71
CA GLU A 49 41.46 85.70 53.07
C GLU A 49 40.36 84.64 52.96
N GLN A 50 39.15 84.94 53.46
CA GLN A 50 38.01 84.04 53.39
C GLN A 50 37.56 83.77 51.94
N GLU A 51 37.53 84.79 51.09
CA GLU A 51 37.21 84.65 49.67
C GLU A 51 38.27 83.83 48.92
N CYS A 52 39.55 84.07 49.20
CA CYS A 52 40.66 83.30 48.65
C CYS A 52 40.58 81.82 49.09
N LEU A 53 40.33 81.54 50.38
CA LEU A 53 40.11 80.19 50.90
C LEU A 53 38.93 79.50 50.20
N GLU A 54 37.83 80.21 49.96
CA GLU A 54 36.65 79.64 49.29
C GLU A 54 36.92 79.34 47.81
N ILE A 55 37.74 80.15 47.12
CA ILE A 55 38.22 79.83 45.76
C ILE A 55 39.11 78.59 45.77
N TYR A 56 40.07 78.49 46.71
CA TYR A 56 40.92 77.31 46.85
C TYR A 56 40.09 76.06 47.15
N ARG A 57 39.13 76.14 48.08
CA ARG A 57 38.21 75.05 48.42
C ARG A 57 37.44 74.59 47.18
N ARG A 58 36.81 75.50 46.44
CA ARG A 58 36.11 75.18 45.18
C ARG A 58 37.01 74.50 44.15
N LYS A 59 38.27 74.94 44.01
CA LYS A 59 39.23 74.31 43.08
C LYS A 59 39.65 72.92 43.53
N VAL A 60 39.88 72.72 44.83
CA VAL A 60 40.17 71.41 45.43
C VAL A 60 38.98 70.47 45.28
N ASP A 61 37.76 70.93 45.56
CA ASP A 61 36.53 70.15 45.41
C ASP A 61 36.31 69.75 43.96
N SER A 62 36.48 70.67 43.01
CA SER A 62 36.41 70.38 41.58
C SER A 62 37.45 69.32 41.16
N ALA A 63 38.69 69.43 41.62
CA ALA A 63 39.74 68.45 41.35
C ALA A 63 39.43 67.09 42.00
N ASN A 64 38.90 67.07 43.22
CA ASN A 64 38.47 65.85 43.92
C ASN A 64 37.31 65.16 43.18
N MET A 65 36.33 65.91 42.68
CA MET A 65 35.25 65.38 41.85
C MET A 65 35.80 64.79 40.55
N SER A 66 36.72 65.47 39.86
CA SER A 66 37.38 64.93 38.67
C SER A 66 38.16 63.65 38.96
N ARG A 67 38.87 63.60 40.09
CA ARG A 67 39.59 62.39 40.53
C ARG A 67 38.64 61.24 40.81
N ALA A 68 37.54 61.48 41.54
CA ALA A 68 36.53 60.45 41.81
C ALA A 68 35.88 59.91 40.54
N ARG A 69 35.56 60.79 39.57
CA ARG A 69 35.03 60.39 38.25
C ARG A 69 36.01 59.51 37.48
N LEU A 70 37.31 59.84 37.51
CA LEU A 70 38.33 59.02 36.84
C LEU A 70 38.48 57.64 37.50
N HIS A 71 38.47 57.56 38.83
CA HIS A 71 38.46 56.27 39.53
C HIS A 71 37.23 55.43 39.20
N GLN A 72 36.05 56.05 39.15
CA GLN A 72 34.82 55.35 38.79
C GLN A 72 34.88 54.82 37.35
N ALA A 73 35.27 55.67 36.39
CA ALA A 73 35.39 55.26 34.99
C ALA A 73 36.40 54.13 34.79
N LEU A 74 37.50 54.15 35.54
CA LEU A 74 38.49 53.07 35.52
C LEU A 74 37.91 51.76 36.07
N ALA A 75 37.25 51.82 37.24
CA ALA A 75 36.60 50.65 37.84
C ALA A 75 35.50 50.07 36.94
N ASP A 76 34.70 50.92 36.29
CA ASP A 76 33.66 50.50 35.35
C ASP A 76 34.27 49.83 34.11
N SER A 77 35.34 50.41 33.55
CA SER A 77 36.06 49.85 32.40
C SER A 77 36.69 48.49 32.72
N GLU A 78 37.29 48.35 33.92
CA GLU A 78 37.86 47.09 34.39
C GLU A 78 36.78 46.03 34.64
N ALA A 79 35.66 46.42 35.25
CA ALA A 79 34.53 45.53 35.47
C ALA A 79 33.93 45.04 34.15
N GLU A 80 33.69 45.94 33.19
CA GLU A 80 33.22 45.58 31.86
C GLU A 80 34.19 44.63 31.15
N PHE A 81 35.49 44.91 31.22
CA PHE A 81 36.52 44.05 30.63
C PHE A 81 36.50 42.64 31.23
N THR A 82 36.40 42.53 32.56
CA THR A 82 36.31 41.21 33.23
C THR A 82 35.03 40.47 32.85
N HIS A 83 33.91 41.18 32.73
CA HIS A 83 32.64 40.61 32.28
C HIS A 83 32.75 40.08 30.84
N LEU A 84 33.35 40.85 29.92
CA LEU A 84 33.57 40.42 28.54
C LEU A 84 34.46 39.17 28.45
N LEU A 85 35.53 39.09 29.24
CA LEU A 85 36.37 37.90 29.32
C LEU A 85 35.58 36.67 29.77
N LEU A 86 34.75 36.81 30.81
CA LEU A 86 33.91 35.73 31.31
C LEU A 86 32.88 35.30 30.26
N SER A 87 32.15 36.23 29.65
CA SER A 87 31.16 35.94 28.61
C SER A 87 31.78 35.26 27.38
N LEU A 88 32.99 35.67 26.96
CA LEU A 88 33.69 35.05 25.83
C LEU A 88 34.44 33.76 26.20
N GLY A 89 34.51 33.41 27.49
CA GLY A 89 35.25 32.25 28.00
C GLY A 89 36.77 32.37 27.88
N GLU A 90 37.30 33.58 27.77
CA GLU A 90 38.73 33.85 27.62
C GLU A 90 39.39 34.04 29.00
N ARG A 91 40.55 33.40 29.21
CA ARG A 91 41.31 33.53 30.48
C ARG A 91 42.14 34.80 30.55
N SER A 92 42.56 35.36 29.41
CA SER A 92 43.42 36.54 29.33
C SER A 92 43.44 37.11 27.91
N HIS A 93 43.50 38.43 27.79
CA HIS A 93 43.70 39.12 26.50
C HIS A 93 45.13 39.66 26.39
N PRO A 94 45.86 39.40 25.28
CA PRO A 94 47.16 40.01 25.02
C PRO A 94 47.00 41.53 24.93
N GLY A 95 47.65 42.27 25.83
CA GLY A 95 47.50 43.74 25.90
C GLY A 95 46.69 44.24 27.10
N ARG A 96 46.27 43.35 28.02
CA ARG A 96 45.84 43.78 29.36
C ARG A 96 46.98 44.60 30.00
N PRO A 97 46.74 45.85 30.43
CA PRO A 97 47.79 46.63 31.10
C PRO A 97 48.08 46.00 32.46
N ASP A 98 49.13 45.18 32.54
CA ASP A 98 49.60 44.52 33.77
C ASP A 98 50.18 45.52 34.81
N LYS A 99 50.18 46.82 34.52
CA LYS A 99 50.85 47.82 35.34
C LYS A 99 49.92 48.98 35.68
N THR A 100 49.62 49.08 36.98
CA THR A 100 49.13 50.28 37.69
C THR A 100 50.11 51.46 37.67
N GLY A 101 51.05 51.50 36.72
CA GLY A 101 52.05 52.57 36.61
C GLY A 101 51.55 53.68 35.68
N GLY A 102 51.35 54.87 36.21
CA GLY A 102 50.92 56.05 35.44
C GLY A 102 49.84 56.86 36.15
N THR A 103 49.41 57.94 35.51
CA THR A 103 48.26 58.75 35.95
C THR A 103 46.94 58.03 35.65
N LEU A 104 45.86 58.38 36.35
CA LEU A 104 44.52 57.79 36.11
C LEU A 104 44.05 57.95 34.65
N LYS A 105 44.47 59.02 33.97
CA LYS A 105 44.17 59.23 32.55
C LYS A 105 44.92 58.25 31.65
N GLU A 106 46.22 58.08 31.87
CA GLU A 106 47.04 57.14 31.11
C GLU A 106 46.55 55.69 31.30
N GLN A 107 46.12 55.34 32.51
CA GLN A 107 45.54 54.02 32.77
C GLN A 107 44.24 53.82 31.97
N LEU A 108 43.34 54.81 31.96
CA LEU A 108 42.10 54.74 31.19
C LEU A 108 42.35 54.68 29.67
N ASP A 109 43.28 55.50 29.17
CA ASP A 109 43.68 55.52 27.77
C ASP A 109 44.30 54.19 27.33
N SER A 110 44.99 53.48 28.25
CA SER A 110 45.56 52.16 27.98
C SER A 110 44.53 51.03 27.90
N ILE A 111 43.45 51.09 28.71
CA ILE A 111 42.39 50.06 28.73
C ILE A 111 41.41 50.23 27.58
N THR A 112 41.10 51.48 27.21
CA THR A 112 40.12 51.82 26.17
C THR A 112 40.27 51.03 24.85
N PRO A 113 41.46 50.90 24.23
CA PRO A 113 41.59 50.13 22.98
C PRO A 113 41.35 48.63 23.17
N ALA A 114 41.84 48.04 24.27
CA ALA A 114 41.62 46.63 24.58
C ALA A 114 40.13 46.34 24.84
N LEU A 115 39.43 47.24 25.53
CA LEU A 115 37.99 47.12 25.75
C LEU A 115 37.21 47.14 24.44
N ARG A 116 37.53 48.07 23.52
CA ARG A 116 36.90 48.12 22.19
C ARG A 116 37.13 46.86 21.38
N GLU A 117 38.33 46.29 21.42
CA GLU A 117 38.62 45.03 20.72
C GLU A 117 37.75 43.89 21.28
N MET A 118 37.61 43.80 22.60
CA MET A 118 36.76 42.80 23.25
C MET A 118 35.27 43.00 22.93
N GLN A 119 34.79 44.25 22.86
CA GLN A 119 33.43 44.58 22.42
C GLN A 119 33.18 44.12 20.97
N LEU A 120 34.10 44.42 20.04
CA LEU A 120 34.00 43.96 18.65
C LEU A 120 34.02 42.44 18.54
N LYS A 121 34.88 41.76 19.31
CA LYS A 121 34.88 40.29 19.38
C LYS A 121 33.54 39.74 19.90
N LYS A 122 32.94 40.39 20.90
CA LYS A 122 31.61 40.03 21.40
C LYS A 122 30.55 40.17 20.30
N GLU A 123 30.51 41.30 19.60
CA GLU A 123 29.56 41.55 18.51
C GLU A 123 29.67 40.50 17.40
N GLU A 124 30.90 40.20 16.95
CA GLU A 124 31.15 39.16 15.96
C GLU A 124 30.73 37.78 16.47
N ARG A 125 30.99 37.47 17.75
CA ARG A 125 30.60 36.19 18.33
C ARG A 125 29.09 36.07 18.43
N VAL A 126 28.39 37.12 18.89
CA VAL A 126 26.91 37.15 18.91
C VAL A 126 26.35 36.86 17.53
N LYS A 127 26.90 37.49 16.49
CA LYS A 127 26.49 37.23 15.11
C LYS A 127 26.69 35.76 14.70
N GLN A 128 27.83 35.16 15.04
CA GLN A 128 28.07 33.73 14.77
C GLN A 128 27.07 32.83 15.48
N PHE A 129 26.73 33.11 16.74
CA PHE A 129 25.68 32.37 17.46
C PHE A 129 24.31 32.56 16.82
N GLN A 130 23.95 33.79 16.44
CA GLN A 130 22.69 34.08 15.73
C GLN A 130 22.59 33.27 14.43
N ASP A 131 23.65 33.25 13.62
CA ASP A 131 23.68 32.55 12.34
C ASP A 131 23.55 31.03 12.52
N VAL A 132 24.26 30.43 13.49
CA VAL A 132 24.18 28.99 13.76
C VAL A 132 22.81 28.61 14.33
N GLN A 133 22.31 29.36 15.31
CA GLN A 133 21.01 29.07 15.92
C GLN A 133 19.85 29.24 14.94
N MET A 134 19.91 30.24 14.05
CA MET A 134 18.93 30.39 12.97
C MET A 134 18.93 29.17 12.05
N GLN A 135 20.11 28.66 11.67
CA GLN A 135 20.21 27.47 10.83
C GLN A 135 19.66 26.23 11.54
N ILE A 136 19.95 26.07 12.83
CA ILE A 136 19.38 24.99 13.66
C ILE A 136 17.85 25.07 13.67
N GLN A 137 17.28 26.24 13.95
CA GLN A 137 15.82 26.43 13.95
C GLN A 137 15.20 26.15 12.59
N LYS A 138 15.83 26.61 11.50
CA LYS A 138 15.35 26.38 10.13
C LYS A 138 15.34 24.89 9.79
N ILE A 139 16.44 24.18 10.03
CA ILE A 139 16.52 22.74 9.73
C ILE A 139 15.57 21.96 10.64
N SER A 140 15.46 22.34 11.91
CA SER A 140 14.53 21.71 12.85
C SER A 140 13.08 21.90 12.40
N ALA A 141 12.71 23.09 11.91
CA ALA A 141 11.39 23.36 11.35
C ALA A 141 11.14 22.54 10.07
N GLU A 142 12.12 22.43 9.18
CA GLU A 142 12.04 21.58 7.99
C GLU A 142 11.86 20.09 8.35
N ILE A 143 12.62 19.60 9.34
CA ILE A 143 12.50 18.23 9.87
C ILE A 143 11.11 18.02 10.48
N ALA A 144 10.56 19.01 11.20
CA ALA A 144 9.21 18.94 11.75
C ALA A 144 8.09 19.05 10.70
N GLY A 145 8.43 19.38 9.44
CA GLY A 145 7.46 19.54 8.35
C GLY A 145 6.90 20.96 8.21
N ASN A 146 7.44 21.94 8.93
CA ASN A 146 7.03 23.35 8.91
C ASN A 146 7.98 24.20 8.05
N SER A 147 8.30 23.74 6.84
CA SER A 147 9.28 24.39 5.94
C SER A 147 8.86 25.80 5.48
N GLU A 148 7.60 26.21 5.72
CA GLU A 148 7.05 27.52 5.37
C GLU A 148 7.23 28.58 6.48
N LEU A 149 7.72 28.19 7.66
CA LEU A 149 8.08 29.15 8.71
C LEU A 149 9.30 29.94 8.27
N ASN A 150 9.08 31.18 7.85
CA ASN A 150 10.14 32.17 7.64
C ASN A 150 10.71 32.59 8.99
N VAL A 151 11.61 31.80 9.55
CA VAL A 151 12.38 32.15 10.75
C VAL A 151 13.25 33.35 10.41
N SER A 152 12.95 34.51 11.00
CA SER A 152 13.71 35.74 10.79
C SER A 152 14.83 35.85 11.82
N LEU A 153 15.93 36.51 11.45
CA LEU A 153 17.07 36.79 12.35
C LEU A 153 16.65 37.45 13.68
N SER A 154 15.58 38.25 13.66
CA SER A 154 15.04 38.96 14.81
C SER A 154 14.36 38.05 15.85
N ASP A 155 14.01 36.81 15.50
CA ASP A 155 13.34 35.88 16.42
C ASP A 155 14.36 35.02 17.23
N VAL A 156 15.65 35.11 16.89
CA VAL A 156 16.70 34.31 17.51
C VAL A 156 17.27 35.04 18.73
N ILE A 157 16.87 34.60 19.92
CA ILE A 157 17.39 35.11 21.18
C ILE A 157 18.71 34.39 21.51
N VAL A 158 19.83 35.10 21.38
CA VAL A 158 21.14 34.59 21.80
C VAL A 158 21.34 34.82 23.28
N ASN A 159 21.81 33.79 23.98
CA ASN A 159 22.25 33.92 25.35
C ASN A 159 23.61 34.66 25.41
N GLU A 160 23.59 35.96 25.71
CA GLU A 160 24.81 36.76 25.83
C GLU A 160 25.69 36.42 27.05
N SER A 161 25.18 35.61 28.00
CA SER A 161 25.95 35.24 29.19
C SER A 161 27.07 34.23 28.91
N ASP A 162 26.93 33.40 27.87
CA ASP A 162 27.93 32.38 27.47
C ASP A 162 28.10 32.37 25.94
N LEU A 163 29.10 33.14 25.49
CA LEU A 163 29.56 33.26 24.11
C LEU A 163 30.89 32.53 23.91
N SER A 164 31.18 31.55 24.76
CA SER A 164 32.42 30.78 24.71
C SER A 164 32.56 29.98 23.42
N LEU A 165 33.80 29.76 22.97
CA LEU A 165 34.08 28.94 21.78
C LEU A 165 33.56 27.50 21.93
N LYS A 166 33.62 26.95 23.15
CA LYS A 166 33.11 25.62 23.45
C LYS A 166 31.59 25.55 23.21
N LYS A 167 30.83 26.54 23.68
CA LYS A 167 29.38 26.60 23.46
C LYS A 167 29.03 26.76 21.99
N LEU A 168 29.82 27.54 21.25
CA LEU A 168 29.65 27.68 19.79
C LEU A 168 29.91 26.35 19.07
N GLU A 169 30.96 25.62 19.46
CA GLU A 169 31.29 24.29 18.92
C GLU A 169 30.17 23.28 19.20
N GLU A 170 29.56 23.30 20.39
CA GLU A 170 28.39 22.46 20.72
C GLU A 170 27.23 22.71 19.74
N TYR A 171 26.88 23.98 19.47
CA TYR A 171 25.84 24.30 18.49
C TYR A 171 26.24 23.92 17.06
N GLN A 172 27.52 24.05 16.69
CA GLN A 172 28.00 23.61 15.38
C GLN A 172 27.90 22.08 15.21
N VAL A 173 28.20 21.31 16.26
CA VAL A 173 28.03 19.85 16.27
C VAL A 173 26.55 19.47 16.17
N GLU A 174 25.66 20.15 16.91
CA GLU A 174 24.22 19.97 16.80
C GLU A 174 23.72 20.25 15.37
N LEU A 175 24.17 21.36 14.78
CA LEU A 175 23.84 21.73 13.40
C LEU A 175 24.29 20.65 12.39
N GLN A 176 25.50 20.12 12.54
CA GLN A 176 25.99 19.02 11.69
C GLN A 176 25.16 17.74 11.86
N GLN A 177 24.75 17.40 13.08
CA GLN A 177 23.87 16.26 13.35
C GLN A 177 22.50 16.44 12.68
N LEU A 178 21.90 17.62 12.79
CA LEU A 178 20.63 17.95 12.14
C LEU A 178 20.73 17.90 10.61
N HIS A 179 21.84 18.39 10.02
CA HIS A 179 22.09 18.24 8.58
C HIS A 179 22.16 16.77 8.15
N LYS A 180 22.86 15.94 8.93
CA LYS A 180 22.94 14.51 8.67
C LYS A 180 21.56 13.86 8.77
N GLU A 181 20.81 14.15 9.83
CA GLU A 181 19.45 13.63 10.01
C GLU A 181 18.53 14.03 8.85
N LYS A 182 18.56 15.29 8.44
CA LYS A 182 17.81 15.78 7.26
C LYS A 182 18.17 14.98 6.00
N SER A 183 19.46 14.75 5.75
CA SER A 183 19.93 13.95 4.62
C SER A 183 19.42 12.51 4.69
N ASP A 184 19.53 11.87 5.87
CA ASP A 184 19.06 10.50 6.09
C ASP A 184 17.54 10.38 5.91
N ARG A 185 16.77 11.38 6.36
CA ARG A 185 15.31 11.43 6.16
C ARG A 185 14.94 11.62 4.68
N LEU A 186 15.65 12.47 3.94
CA LEU A 186 15.44 12.64 2.50
C LEU A 186 15.69 11.35 1.73
N LEU A 187 16.79 10.64 2.03
CA LEU A 187 17.07 9.33 1.43
C LEU A 187 15.97 8.30 1.74
N LYS A 188 15.41 8.30 2.96
CA LYS A 188 14.28 7.43 3.31
C LYS A 188 13.01 7.79 2.53
N VAL A 189 12.69 9.07 2.39
CA VAL A 189 11.55 9.52 1.57
C VAL A 189 11.73 9.06 0.14
N GLU A 190 12.90 9.26 -0.45
CA GLU A 190 13.21 8.82 -1.81
C GLU A 190 13.06 7.29 -1.96
N ALA A 191 13.62 6.52 -1.04
CA ALA A 191 13.49 5.06 -1.03
C ALA A 191 12.03 4.60 -0.95
N TYR A 192 11.22 5.19 -0.07
CA TYR A 192 9.79 4.86 0.01
C TYR A 192 9.02 5.29 -1.23
N THR A 193 9.31 6.46 -1.79
CA THR A 193 8.67 6.91 -3.04
C THR A 193 9.02 5.99 -4.20
N SER A 194 10.29 5.57 -4.35
CA SER A 194 10.69 4.57 -5.34
C SER A 194 10.00 3.22 -5.13
N ALA A 195 9.88 2.77 -3.88
CA ALA A 195 9.15 1.55 -3.54
C ALA A 195 7.67 1.64 -3.94
N ILE A 196 7.01 2.77 -3.65
CA ILE A 196 5.63 3.03 -4.06
C ILE A 196 5.51 2.99 -5.60
N HIS A 197 6.41 3.65 -6.34
CA HIS A 197 6.39 3.60 -7.81
C HIS A 197 6.52 2.16 -8.33
N ASN A 198 7.46 1.38 -7.81
CA ASN A 198 7.68 0.00 -8.24
C ASN A 198 6.50 -0.93 -7.90
N LEU A 199 5.96 -0.81 -6.69
CA LEU A 199 4.79 -1.59 -6.26
C LEU A 199 3.55 -1.21 -7.06
N SER A 200 3.32 0.09 -7.26
CA SER A 200 2.19 0.60 -8.05
C SER A 200 2.28 0.16 -9.50
N ALA A 201 3.47 0.22 -10.11
CA ALA A 201 3.73 -0.26 -11.46
C ALA A 201 3.44 -1.76 -11.57
N THR A 202 3.81 -2.56 -10.57
CA THR A 202 3.52 -4.01 -10.55
C THR A 202 2.03 -4.30 -10.40
N LEU A 203 1.33 -3.52 -9.55
CA LEU A 203 -0.11 -3.64 -9.28
C LEU A 203 -1.00 -2.96 -10.33
N GLY A 204 -0.43 -2.27 -11.32
CA GLY A 204 -1.17 -1.49 -12.31
C GLY A 204 -1.96 -0.32 -11.72
N MET A 205 -1.45 0.32 -10.66
CA MET A 205 -2.08 1.46 -9.97
C MET A 205 -1.36 2.76 -10.32
N ASP A 206 -2.06 3.90 -10.20
CA ASP A 206 -1.43 5.22 -10.38
C ASP A 206 -0.61 5.61 -9.14
N SER A 207 0.71 5.67 -9.31
CA SER A 207 1.62 6.07 -8.24
C SER A 207 1.43 7.53 -7.82
N SER A 208 1.06 8.43 -8.74
CA SER A 208 0.87 9.85 -8.40
C SER A 208 -0.37 10.04 -7.53
N GLU A 209 -1.48 9.37 -7.82
CA GLU A 209 -2.65 9.35 -6.94
C GLU A 209 -2.31 8.81 -5.53
N ILE A 210 -1.48 7.76 -5.43
CA ILE A 210 -1.08 7.19 -4.14
C ILE A 210 -0.17 8.16 -3.35
N ILE A 211 0.82 8.77 -4.01
CA ILE A 211 1.77 9.70 -3.39
C ILE A 211 1.05 10.97 -2.92
N THR A 212 0.16 11.53 -3.74
CA THR A 212 -0.62 12.73 -3.38
C THR A 212 -1.57 12.49 -2.20
N LYS A 213 -2.14 11.29 -2.07
CA LYS A 213 -2.92 10.87 -0.88
C LYS A 213 -2.06 10.85 0.39
N VAL A 214 -0.77 10.49 0.28
CA VAL A 214 0.16 10.61 1.40
C VAL A 214 0.42 12.08 1.68
N HIS A 215 1.02 12.81 0.74
CA HIS A 215 1.16 14.26 0.85
C HIS A 215 1.45 14.89 -0.52
N PRO A 216 0.77 15.99 -0.91
CA PRO A 216 0.96 16.64 -2.21
C PRO A 216 2.41 17.05 -2.49
N SER A 217 3.16 17.48 -1.47
CA SER A 217 4.56 17.92 -1.63
C SER A 217 5.55 16.81 -2.01
N LEU A 218 5.12 15.54 -1.99
CA LEU A 218 5.97 14.40 -2.32
C LEU A 218 5.87 14.04 -3.80
N ASP A 219 4.82 14.48 -4.46
CA ASP A 219 4.62 14.26 -5.89
C ASP A 219 5.47 15.25 -6.67
N ASP A 220 6.34 14.76 -7.56
CA ASP A 220 7.28 15.59 -8.31
C ASP A 220 6.54 16.53 -9.31
N THR A 221 5.24 16.30 -9.56
CA THR A 221 4.41 17.21 -10.38
C THR A 221 3.95 18.45 -9.62
N CYS A 222 3.95 18.40 -8.28
CA CYS A 222 3.65 19.55 -7.44
C CYS A 222 4.92 20.41 -7.38
N GLY A 223 4.93 21.57 -8.04
CA GLY A 223 6.08 22.51 -8.10
C GLY A 223 6.51 23.12 -6.76
N GLN A 224 6.23 22.46 -5.63
CA GLN A 224 6.71 22.80 -4.30
C GLN A 224 8.21 22.54 -4.18
N LYS A 225 8.91 23.52 -3.60
CA LYS A 225 10.38 23.55 -3.55
C LYS A 225 10.99 22.61 -2.50
N SER A 226 10.21 22.11 -1.54
CA SER A 226 10.70 21.23 -0.48
C SER A 226 9.74 20.05 -0.22
N LYS A 227 10.31 18.85 -0.16
CA LYS A 227 9.61 17.62 0.24
C LYS A 227 9.43 17.64 1.76
N ASN A 228 8.24 17.32 2.25
CA ASN A 228 7.99 17.18 3.69
C ASN A 228 8.67 15.90 4.21
N ILE A 229 9.54 16.03 5.21
CA ILE A 229 10.36 14.94 5.79
C ILE A 229 10.03 14.67 7.27
N SER A 230 8.84 15.09 7.72
CA SER A 230 8.39 14.89 9.09
C SER A 230 8.18 13.42 9.43
N ASP A 231 8.25 13.12 10.74
CA ASP A 231 8.02 11.77 11.24
C ASP A 231 6.64 11.22 10.87
N THR A 232 5.63 12.10 10.84
CA THR A 232 4.27 11.74 10.46
C THR A 232 4.19 11.31 8.99
N ILE A 233 4.86 12.03 8.10
CA ILE A 233 4.91 11.70 6.67
C ILE A 233 5.74 10.44 6.41
N LEU A 234 6.90 10.28 7.07
CA LEU A 234 7.69 9.06 6.98
C LEU A 234 6.92 7.83 7.47
N ALA A 235 6.18 7.95 8.58
CA ALA A 235 5.34 6.88 9.08
C ALA A 235 4.20 6.53 8.11
N ARG A 236 3.56 7.55 7.52
CA ARG A 236 2.52 7.36 6.51
C ARG A 236 3.08 6.69 5.26
N LEU A 237 4.21 7.14 4.72
CA LEU A 237 4.90 6.50 3.59
C LEU A 237 5.19 5.02 3.86
N ASN A 238 5.78 4.71 5.01
CA ASN A 238 6.05 3.32 5.41
C ASN A 238 4.76 2.49 5.50
N SER A 239 3.69 3.05 6.08
CA SER A 239 2.39 2.35 6.15
C SER A 239 1.80 2.09 4.78
N THR A 240 1.95 3.03 3.84
CA THR A 240 1.49 2.87 2.46
C THR A 240 2.29 1.82 1.70
N VAL A 241 3.61 1.79 1.85
CA VAL A 241 4.47 0.75 1.27
C VAL A 241 4.04 -0.64 1.78
N LYS A 242 3.86 -0.80 3.09
CA LYS A 242 3.38 -2.06 3.67
C LYS A 242 2.02 -2.48 3.15
N ALA A 243 1.06 -1.55 3.06
CA ALA A 243 -0.26 -1.85 2.51
C ALA A 243 -0.20 -2.29 1.03
N LEU A 244 0.71 -1.72 0.24
CA LEU A 244 0.93 -2.14 -1.15
C LEU A 244 1.62 -3.51 -1.25
N GLU A 245 2.57 -3.81 -0.36
CA GLU A 245 3.19 -5.14 -0.25
C GLU A 245 2.15 -6.21 0.14
N GLU A 246 1.28 -5.92 1.10
CA GLU A 246 0.16 -6.80 1.49
C GLU A 246 -0.83 -7.02 0.34
N GLU A 247 -1.19 -5.97 -0.40
CA GLU A 247 -2.06 -6.09 -1.57
C GLU A 247 -1.40 -6.88 -2.70
N LYS A 248 -0.09 -6.70 -2.93
CA LYS A 248 0.70 -7.51 -3.88
C LYS A 248 0.65 -8.98 -3.51
N GLN A 249 0.87 -9.32 -2.24
CA GLN A 249 0.80 -10.69 -1.74
C GLN A 249 -0.60 -11.28 -1.94
N LYS A 250 -1.64 -10.55 -1.55
CA LYS A 250 -3.04 -10.98 -1.68
C LYS A 250 -3.44 -11.25 -3.13
N ARG A 251 -3.05 -10.37 -4.05
CA ARG A 251 -3.32 -10.52 -5.49
C ARG A 251 -2.58 -11.72 -6.08
N LEU A 252 -1.33 -11.93 -5.69
CA LEU A 252 -0.55 -13.07 -6.12
C LEU A 252 -1.18 -14.40 -5.67
N GLU A 253 -1.56 -14.51 -4.39
CA GLU A 253 -2.23 -15.70 -3.87
C GLU A 253 -3.55 -16.00 -4.58
N LYS A 254 -4.32 -14.95 -4.88
CA LYS A 254 -5.55 -15.08 -5.66
C LYS A 254 -5.26 -15.59 -7.06
N LEU A 255 -4.25 -15.02 -7.73
CA LEU A 255 -3.84 -15.44 -9.06
C LEU A 255 -3.31 -16.88 -9.08
N HIS A 256 -2.59 -17.31 -8.03
CA HIS A 256 -2.15 -18.70 -7.88
C HIS A 256 -3.31 -19.69 -7.76
N LYS A 257 -4.34 -19.34 -6.98
CA LYS A 257 -5.57 -20.15 -6.86
C LYS A 257 -6.27 -20.28 -8.21
N LEU A 258 -6.39 -19.17 -8.95
CA LEU A 258 -6.99 -19.15 -10.28
C LEU A 258 -6.15 -19.93 -11.30
N GLY A 259 -4.83 -19.76 -11.31
CA GLY A 259 -3.92 -20.51 -12.18
C GLY A 259 -4.00 -22.02 -11.95
N LYS A 260 -4.13 -22.46 -10.68
CA LYS A 260 -4.39 -23.87 -10.35
C LYS A 260 -5.75 -24.35 -10.86
N ALA A 261 -6.80 -23.55 -10.68
CA ALA A 261 -8.15 -23.87 -11.18
C ALA A 261 -8.16 -23.99 -12.71
N LEU A 262 -7.57 -23.02 -13.42
CA LEU A 262 -7.41 -23.04 -14.88
C LEU A 262 -6.66 -24.29 -15.35
N THR A 263 -5.52 -24.61 -14.73
CA THR A 263 -4.72 -25.79 -15.10
C THR A 263 -5.52 -27.08 -14.92
N ASN A 264 -6.26 -27.21 -13.82
CA ASN A 264 -7.13 -28.35 -13.56
C ASN A 264 -8.25 -28.44 -14.60
N LEU A 265 -8.96 -27.34 -14.87
CA LEU A 265 -10.06 -27.30 -15.85
C LEU A 265 -9.58 -27.59 -17.27
N TRP A 266 -8.43 -27.04 -17.69
CA TRP A 266 -7.85 -27.35 -19.00
C TRP A 266 -7.43 -28.82 -19.13
N SER A 267 -6.92 -29.42 -18.05
CA SER A 267 -6.57 -30.85 -18.03
C SER A 267 -7.82 -31.74 -18.08
N LEU A 268 -8.92 -31.30 -17.46
CA LEU A 268 -10.19 -32.03 -17.43
C LEU A 268 -10.95 -31.93 -18.75
N MET A 269 -10.91 -30.76 -19.39
CA MET A 269 -11.67 -30.45 -20.60
C MET A 269 -10.88 -30.67 -21.90
N ASP A 270 -9.65 -31.18 -21.82
CA ASP A 270 -8.71 -31.34 -22.94
C ASP A 270 -8.61 -30.07 -23.81
N THR A 271 -8.58 -28.89 -23.17
CA THR A 271 -8.59 -27.59 -23.85
C THR A 271 -7.38 -27.44 -24.78
N PRO A 272 -7.55 -26.98 -26.04
CA PRO A 272 -6.43 -26.87 -26.99
C PRO A 272 -5.38 -25.86 -26.52
N TYR A 273 -4.15 -26.03 -27.01
CA TYR A 273 -3.00 -25.22 -26.57
C TYR A 273 -3.16 -23.72 -26.86
N GLU A 274 -3.76 -23.35 -27.99
CA GLU A 274 -3.93 -21.93 -28.36
C GLU A 274 -4.76 -21.15 -27.34
N ASP A 275 -5.81 -21.77 -26.79
CA ASP A 275 -6.65 -21.16 -25.76
C ASP A 275 -5.90 -21.06 -24.43
N ARG A 276 -5.05 -22.06 -24.10
CA ARG A 276 -4.19 -22.01 -22.90
C ARG A 276 -3.13 -20.90 -23.01
N ARG A 277 -2.61 -20.66 -24.21
CA ARG A 277 -1.52 -19.69 -24.46
C ARG A 277 -1.93 -18.26 -24.10
N LEU A 278 -3.22 -17.92 -24.26
CA LEU A 278 -3.77 -16.60 -23.91
C LEU A 278 -3.56 -16.26 -22.42
N PHE A 279 -3.55 -17.28 -21.55
CA PHE A 279 -3.37 -17.13 -20.10
C PHE A 279 -1.96 -17.53 -19.63
N SER A 280 -0.99 -17.65 -20.55
CA SER A 280 0.41 -17.98 -20.22
C SER A 280 1.03 -17.02 -19.20
N HIS A 281 0.64 -15.75 -19.22
CA HIS A 281 1.09 -14.75 -18.25
C HIS A 281 0.68 -15.11 -16.80
N VAL A 282 -0.51 -15.68 -16.59
CA VAL A 282 -0.98 -16.18 -15.28
C VAL A 282 -0.18 -17.41 -14.85
N ILE A 283 0.03 -18.35 -15.79
CA ILE A 283 0.73 -19.61 -15.51
C ILE A 283 2.20 -19.38 -15.22
N ASN A 284 2.84 -18.45 -15.94
CA ASN A 284 4.23 -18.10 -15.72
C ASN A 284 4.47 -17.47 -14.34
N LEU A 285 3.44 -16.91 -13.69
CA LEU A 285 3.54 -16.33 -12.34
C LEU A 285 3.38 -17.36 -11.21
N MET A 286 2.97 -18.59 -11.53
CA MET A 286 2.78 -19.68 -10.54
C MET A 286 4.02 -20.07 -9.73
N PRO A 287 5.23 -20.17 -10.30
CA PRO A 287 6.41 -20.61 -9.56
C PRO A 287 7.07 -19.49 -8.74
N PHE A 288 6.71 -18.23 -8.99
CA PHE A 288 7.36 -17.07 -8.37
C PHE A 288 6.75 -16.71 -7.02
N SER A 289 7.61 -16.27 -6.10
CA SER A 289 7.21 -15.63 -4.84
C SER A 289 6.94 -14.14 -5.01
N ALA A 290 6.29 -13.50 -4.04
CA ALA A 290 6.00 -12.07 -4.11
C ALA A 290 7.26 -11.20 -4.20
N ASP A 291 8.40 -11.63 -3.66
CA ASP A 291 9.66 -10.87 -3.67
C ASP A 291 10.33 -10.84 -5.05
N GLU A 292 10.09 -11.86 -5.88
CA GLU A 292 10.75 -12.03 -7.18
C GLU A 292 10.00 -11.32 -8.32
N ILE A 293 8.73 -10.94 -8.09
CA ILE A 293 7.87 -10.35 -9.12
C ILE A 293 8.07 -8.83 -9.15
N SER A 294 8.73 -8.34 -10.19
CA SER A 294 8.90 -6.90 -10.47
C SER A 294 8.33 -6.48 -11.83
N ASN A 295 7.64 -7.39 -12.51
CA ASN A 295 7.13 -7.14 -13.86
C ASN A 295 5.95 -6.15 -13.82
N MET A 296 6.07 -5.06 -14.58
CA MET A 296 5.05 -4.03 -14.67
C MET A 296 3.70 -4.60 -15.12
N GLY A 297 2.64 -4.25 -14.41
CA GLY A 297 1.27 -4.67 -14.68
C GLY A 297 0.97 -6.15 -14.46
N SER A 298 1.93 -6.95 -13.97
CA SER A 298 1.75 -8.41 -13.83
C SER A 298 0.67 -8.81 -12.81
N LEU A 299 0.37 -7.93 -11.83
CA LEU A 299 -0.66 -8.12 -10.81
C LEU A 299 -1.76 -7.06 -10.90
N ALA A 300 -1.98 -6.54 -12.11
CA ALA A 300 -3.06 -5.60 -12.36
C ALA A 300 -4.43 -6.27 -12.19
N VAL A 301 -5.43 -5.48 -11.79
CA VAL A 301 -6.77 -5.98 -11.45
C VAL A 301 -7.47 -6.60 -12.66
N ASP A 302 -7.24 -6.04 -13.85
CA ASP A 302 -7.76 -6.55 -15.12
C ASP A 302 -7.28 -7.97 -15.42
N ILE A 303 -6.01 -8.31 -15.17
CA ILE A 303 -5.48 -9.67 -15.34
C ILE A 303 -6.20 -10.66 -14.41
N ILE A 304 -6.40 -10.26 -13.15
CA ILE A 304 -7.12 -11.10 -12.18
C ILE A 304 -8.56 -11.32 -12.63
N LEU A 305 -9.25 -10.27 -13.05
CA LEU A 305 -10.63 -10.36 -13.55
C LEU A 305 -10.73 -11.21 -14.81
N GLN A 306 -9.77 -11.12 -15.73
CA GLN A 306 -9.71 -11.99 -16.91
C GLN A 306 -9.56 -13.46 -16.53
N ALA A 307 -8.68 -13.78 -15.58
CA ALA A 307 -8.49 -15.13 -15.09
C ALA A 307 -9.74 -15.67 -14.38
N GLU A 308 -10.40 -14.85 -13.56
CA GLU A 308 -11.67 -15.20 -12.90
C GLU A 308 -12.77 -15.50 -13.91
N ALA A 309 -12.96 -14.61 -14.89
CA ALA A 309 -13.97 -14.78 -15.92
C ALA A 309 -13.74 -16.04 -16.76
N GLU A 310 -12.47 -16.39 -17.05
CA GLU A 310 -12.16 -17.62 -17.78
C GLU A 310 -12.40 -18.89 -16.94
N VAL A 311 -12.04 -18.89 -15.65
CA VAL A 311 -12.39 -19.99 -14.75
C VAL A 311 -13.90 -20.20 -14.72
N GLU A 312 -14.67 -19.12 -14.54
CA GLU A 312 -16.12 -19.19 -14.52
C GLU A 312 -16.68 -19.70 -15.86
N ARG A 313 -16.18 -19.20 -16.99
CA ARG A 313 -16.58 -19.65 -18.33
C ARG A 313 -16.30 -21.14 -18.53
N LEU A 314 -15.14 -21.63 -18.07
CA LEU A 314 -14.76 -23.05 -18.16
C LEU A 314 -15.60 -23.92 -17.23
N ASP A 315 -15.92 -23.45 -16.02
CA ASP A 315 -16.81 -24.15 -15.09
C ASP A 315 -18.23 -24.26 -15.66
N GLN A 316 -18.75 -23.19 -16.26
CA GLN A 316 -20.04 -23.22 -16.96
C GLN A 316 -20.01 -24.18 -18.15
N LEU A 317 -18.94 -24.14 -18.96
CA LEU A 317 -18.78 -25.06 -20.09
C LEU A 317 -18.71 -26.52 -19.62
N LYS A 318 -18.00 -26.79 -18.53
CA LYS A 318 -17.95 -28.11 -17.89
C LYS A 318 -19.34 -28.57 -17.49
N ALA A 319 -20.15 -27.72 -16.85
CA ALA A 319 -21.52 -28.06 -16.46
C ALA A 319 -22.41 -28.38 -17.69
N ILE A 320 -22.31 -27.58 -18.75
CA ILE A 320 -23.04 -27.83 -20.02
C ILE A 320 -22.63 -29.18 -20.61
N LYS A 321 -21.32 -29.46 -20.70
CA LYS A 321 -20.80 -30.72 -21.23
C LYS A 321 -21.21 -31.92 -20.39
N MET A 322 -21.25 -31.75 -19.08
CA MET A 322 -21.70 -32.77 -18.16
C MET A 322 -23.19 -33.12 -18.36
N LYS A 323 -24.03 -32.10 -18.56
CA LYS A 323 -25.44 -32.27 -18.90
C LYS A 323 -25.65 -32.95 -20.25
N GLU A 324 -24.88 -32.57 -21.27
CA GLU A 324 -24.88 -33.23 -22.58
C GLU A 324 -24.52 -34.73 -22.46
N LEU A 325 -23.49 -35.04 -21.66
CA LEU A 325 -23.06 -36.42 -21.46
C LEU A 325 -24.12 -37.24 -20.72
N PHE A 326 -24.72 -36.68 -19.68
CA PHE A 326 -25.84 -37.30 -18.96
C PHE A 326 -27.01 -37.63 -19.91
N LEU A 327 -27.45 -36.65 -20.70
CA LEU A 327 -28.53 -36.85 -21.69
C LEU A 327 -28.18 -37.93 -22.71
N LYS A 328 -26.92 -37.98 -23.17
CA LYS A 328 -26.47 -39.02 -24.10
C LYS A 328 -26.53 -40.41 -23.48
N LYS A 329 -26.07 -40.56 -22.23
CA LYS A 329 -26.12 -41.82 -21.47
C LYS A 329 -27.55 -42.26 -21.21
N GLN A 330 -28.42 -41.31 -20.84
CA GLN A 330 -29.85 -41.56 -20.67
C GLN A 330 -30.51 -42.03 -21.98
N ASN A 331 -30.24 -41.36 -23.10
CA ASN A 331 -30.74 -41.79 -24.42
C ASN A 331 -30.22 -43.19 -24.81
N GLU A 332 -28.96 -43.51 -24.51
CA GLU A 332 -28.41 -44.85 -24.71
C GLU A 332 -29.18 -45.90 -23.91
N LEU A 333 -29.43 -45.63 -22.63
CA LEU A 333 -30.23 -46.49 -21.75
C LEU A 333 -31.65 -46.68 -22.29
N GLU A 334 -32.33 -45.58 -22.67
CA GLU A 334 -33.67 -45.64 -23.24
C GLU A 334 -33.73 -46.45 -24.53
N GLU A 335 -32.77 -46.29 -25.43
CA GLU A 335 -32.72 -47.05 -26.69
C GLU A 335 -32.54 -48.55 -26.45
N ILE A 336 -31.70 -48.92 -25.47
CA ILE A 336 -31.55 -50.31 -25.05
C ILE A 336 -32.88 -50.81 -24.52
N CYS A 337 -33.50 -50.09 -23.57
CA CYS A 337 -34.76 -50.48 -22.97
C CYS A 337 -35.91 -50.59 -23.98
N LYS A 338 -36.00 -49.67 -24.96
CA LYS A 338 -37.00 -49.70 -26.04
C LYS A 338 -36.84 -50.96 -26.89
N ARG A 339 -35.60 -51.32 -27.28
CA ARG A 339 -35.32 -52.51 -28.11
C ARG A 339 -35.55 -53.82 -27.37
N SER A 340 -35.28 -53.86 -26.07
CA SER A 340 -35.45 -55.05 -25.22
C SER A 340 -36.83 -55.11 -24.52
N HIS A 341 -37.72 -54.16 -24.82
CA HIS A 341 -39.05 -54.00 -24.19
C HIS A 341 -39.00 -53.94 -22.64
N MET A 342 -37.98 -53.30 -22.09
CA MET A 342 -37.81 -53.02 -20.65
C MET A 342 -38.59 -51.76 -20.21
N GLU A 343 -38.59 -51.47 -18.91
CA GLU A 343 -39.17 -50.25 -18.36
C GLU A 343 -38.27 -49.05 -18.68
N ILE A 344 -38.90 -47.92 -19.03
CA ILE A 344 -38.21 -46.66 -19.30
C ILE A 344 -38.60 -45.73 -18.15
N LEU A 345 -37.63 -45.00 -17.62
CA LEU A 345 -37.88 -43.97 -16.59
C LEU A 345 -38.98 -43.01 -17.05
N SER A 346 -39.84 -42.60 -16.13
CA SER A 346 -40.92 -41.67 -16.46
C SER A 346 -40.37 -40.27 -16.70
N GLN A 347 -41.02 -39.48 -17.57
CA GLN A 347 -40.61 -38.09 -17.86
C GLN A 347 -40.49 -37.24 -16.59
N SER A 348 -41.34 -37.48 -15.58
CA SER A 348 -41.28 -36.77 -14.30
C SER A 348 -40.02 -37.09 -13.49
N GLU A 349 -39.54 -38.34 -13.50
CA GLU A 349 -38.30 -38.73 -12.83
C GLU A 349 -37.08 -38.13 -13.54
N MET A 350 -37.15 -38.03 -14.87
CA MET A 350 -36.12 -37.39 -15.70
C MET A 350 -36.01 -35.89 -15.40
N ASP A 351 -37.14 -35.20 -15.33
CA ASP A 351 -37.18 -33.75 -15.04
C ASP A 351 -36.68 -33.46 -13.62
N ASN A 352 -36.99 -34.34 -12.65
CA ASN A 352 -36.48 -34.25 -11.29
C ASN A 352 -34.94 -34.37 -11.26
N ILE A 353 -34.36 -35.39 -11.90
CA ILE A 353 -32.90 -35.55 -11.96
C ILE A 353 -32.25 -34.37 -12.68
N MET A 354 -32.85 -33.89 -13.77
CA MET A 354 -32.32 -32.74 -14.51
C MET A 354 -32.35 -31.45 -13.68
N SER A 355 -33.37 -31.24 -12.85
CA SER A 355 -33.41 -30.11 -11.93
C SER A 355 -32.30 -30.19 -10.86
N LEU A 356 -32.00 -31.39 -10.35
CA LEU A 356 -30.93 -31.63 -9.39
C LEU A 356 -29.52 -31.43 -10.01
N ILE A 357 -29.36 -31.72 -11.30
CA ILE A 357 -28.13 -31.40 -12.05
C ILE A 357 -27.96 -29.88 -12.16
N ASN A 358 -29.01 -29.15 -12.51
CA ASN A 358 -28.93 -27.71 -12.67
C ASN A 358 -28.77 -26.97 -11.33
N SER A 359 -29.23 -27.55 -10.21
CA SER A 359 -29.04 -26.98 -8.86
C SER A 359 -27.64 -27.22 -8.29
N GLY A 360 -26.83 -28.09 -8.91
CA GLY A 360 -25.48 -28.41 -8.45
C GLY A 360 -25.43 -29.19 -7.13
N GLU A 361 -26.56 -29.75 -6.70
CA GLU A 361 -26.70 -30.45 -5.41
C GLU A 361 -26.16 -31.88 -5.44
N ILE A 362 -25.93 -32.42 -6.64
CA ILE A 362 -25.42 -33.79 -6.87
C ILE A 362 -24.02 -33.74 -7.49
N ASP A 363 -23.11 -34.60 -7.00
CA ASP A 363 -21.83 -34.84 -7.66
C ASP A 363 -22.08 -35.51 -9.03
N HIS A 364 -21.67 -34.79 -10.07
CA HIS A 364 -21.92 -35.21 -11.43
C HIS A 364 -21.09 -36.44 -11.80
N ALA A 365 -19.94 -36.68 -11.15
CA ALA A 365 -19.14 -37.87 -11.38
C ALA A 365 -19.87 -39.14 -10.89
N ASP A 366 -20.37 -39.13 -9.66
CA ASP A 366 -21.12 -40.23 -9.08
C ASP A 366 -22.41 -40.54 -9.86
N LEU A 367 -23.11 -39.49 -10.32
CA LEU A 367 -24.30 -39.65 -11.14
C LEU A 367 -24.00 -40.35 -12.48
N LEU A 368 -22.90 -39.98 -13.13
CA LEU A 368 -22.49 -40.63 -14.37
C LEU A 368 -22.09 -42.08 -14.17
N ILE A 369 -21.39 -42.40 -13.06
CA ILE A 369 -21.05 -43.78 -12.70
C ILE A 369 -22.32 -44.60 -12.50
N SER A 370 -23.29 -44.09 -11.74
CA SER A 370 -24.59 -44.74 -11.55
C SER A 370 -25.33 -44.98 -12.87
N MET A 371 -25.29 -44.01 -13.79
CA MET A 371 -25.89 -44.15 -15.11
C MET A 371 -25.17 -45.22 -15.95
N ASP A 372 -23.84 -45.26 -15.90
CA ASP A 372 -23.04 -46.29 -16.58
C ASP A 372 -23.34 -47.69 -16.04
N GLU A 373 -23.52 -47.83 -14.73
CA GLU A 373 -23.97 -49.09 -14.12
C GLU A 373 -25.38 -49.49 -14.56
N GLN A 374 -26.31 -48.54 -14.66
CA GLN A 374 -27.66 -48.81 -15.18
C GLN A 374 -27.63 -49.25 -16.64
N ILE A 375 -26.84 -48.58 -17.48
CA ILE A 375 -26.62 -48.98 -18.88
C ILE A 375 -26.03 -50.39 -18.96
N LEU A 376 -25.05 -50.71 -18.10
CA LEU A 376 -24.44 -52.04 -18.07
C LEU A 376 -25.48 -53.11 -17.74
N ARG A 377 -26.26 -52.91 -16.67
CA ARG A 377 -27.35 -53.83 -16.28
C ARG A 377 -28.38 -53.98 -17.39
N ALA A 378 -28.78 -52.88 -18.04
CA ALA A 378 -29.72 -52.93 -19.15
C ALA A 378 -29.16 -53.68 -20.37
N LYS A 379 -27.85 -53.58 -20.64
CA LYS A 379 -27.19 -54.36 -21.71
C LYS A 379 -27.17 -55.85 -21.39
N GLU A 380 -26.86 -56.22 -20.15
CA GLU A 380 -26.85 -57.62 -19.70
C GLU A 380 -28.26 -58.23 -19.79
N GLU A 381 -29.28 -57.48 -19.38
CA GLU A 381 -30.68 -57.92 -19.46
C GLU A 381 -31.20 -57.94 -20.91
N ALA A 382 -30.83 -56.98 -21.74
CA ALA A 382 -31.13 -57.03 -23.17
C ALA A 382 -30.48 -58.25 -23.85
N PHE A 383 -29.26 -58.62 -23.42
CA PHE A 383 -28.58 -59.83 -23.89
C PHE A 383 -29.27 -61.11 -23.42
N SER A 384 -29.71 -61.18 -22.16
CA SER A 384 -30.45 -62.33 -21.62
C SER A 384 -31.78 -62.56 -22.37
N ARG A 385 -32.50 -61.47 -22.71
CA ARG A 385 -33.79 -61.50 -23.43
C ARG A 385 -33.66 -61.73 -24.94
N LYS A 386 -32.47 -61.59 -25.52
CA LYS A 386 -32.23 -61.60 -26.97
C LYS A 386 -32.83 -62.83 -27.67
N ALA A 387 -32.56 -64.03 -27.16
CA ALA A 387 -33.04 -65.27 -27.78
C ALA A 387 -34.58 -65.39 -27.80
N ILE A 388 -35.26 -64.75 -26.84
CA ILE A 388 -36.72 -64.75 -26.74
C ILE A 388 -37.29 -63.69 -27.68
N MET A 389 -36.69 -62.50 -27.69
CA MET A 389 -37.08 -61.43 -28.60
C MET A 389 -36.95 -61.84 -30.07
N GLU A 390 -35.89 -62.55 -30.46
CA GLU A 390 -35.74 -63.09 -31.82
C GLU A 390 -36.87 -64.08 -32.19
N LYS A 391 -37.31 -64.91 -31.23
CA LYS A 391 -38.45 -65.82 -31.44
C LYS A 391 -39.77 -65.07 -31.55
N VAL A 392 -39.97 -64.01 -30.74
CA VAL A 392 -41.15 -63.15 -30.78
C VAL A 392 -41.22 -62.40 -32.10
N GLU A 393 -40.11 -61.81 -32.55
CA GLU A 393 -40.03 -61.10 -33.84
C GLU A 393 -40.33 -62.04 -35.01
N LYS A 394 -39.75 -63.24 -35.01
CA LYS A 394 -40.05 -64.28 -36.00
C LYS A 394 -41.54 -64.63 -36.02
N TRP A 395 -42.17 -64.79 -34.86
CA TRP A 395 -43.59 -65.07 -34.75
C TRP A 395 -44.46 -63.90 -35.23
N ILE A 396 -44.11 -62.64 -34.91
CA ILE A 396 -44.80 -61.44 -35.42
C ILE A 396 -44.75 -61.41 -36.94
N LEU A 397 -43.58 -61.66 -37.55
CA LEU A 397 -43.45 -61.73 -39.01
C LEU A 397 -44.29 -62.84 -39.64
N SER A 398 -44.37 -64.01 -38.99
CA SER A 398 -45.25 -65.09 -39.41
C SER A 398 -46.73 -64.67 -39.35
N CYS A 399 -47.15 -63.97 -38.29
CA CYS A 399 -48.51 -63.42 -38.15
C CYS A 399 -48.83 -62.28 -39.13
N ASP A 400 -47.85 -61.45 -39.48
CA ASP A 400 -48.00 -60.44 -40.53
C ASP A 400 -48.24 -61.09 -41.91
N GLU A 401 -47.51 -62.16 -42.20
CA GLU A 401 -47.69 -62.93 -43.43
C GLU A 401 -49.04 -63.70 -43.43
N GLU A 402 -49.54 -64.11 -42.26
CA GLU A 402 -50.91 -64.63 -42.08
C GLU A 402 -51.97 -63.59 -42.42
N ARG A 403 -51.88 -62.39 -41.83
CA ARG A 403 -52.80 -61.27 -42.13
C ARG A 403 -52.78 -60.91 -43.61
N TRP A 404 -51.60 -60.83 -44.21
CA TRP A 404 -51.47 -60.56 -45.64
C TRP A 404 -52.12 -61.66 -46.50
N LEU A 405 -51.93 -62.93 -46.13
CA LEU A 405 -52.54 -64.06 -46.83
C LEU A 405 -54.07 -64.07 -46.69
N GLU A 406 -54.61 -63.71 -45.52
CA GLU A 406 -56.04 -63.55 -45.29
C GLU A 406 -56.64 -62.46 -46.16
N GLU A 407 -56.02 -61.28 -46.19
CA GLU A 407 -56.44 -60.15 -47.03
C GLU A 407 -56.39 -60.54 -48.52
N TYR A 408 -55.29 -61.16 -48.96
CA TYR A 408 -55.16 -61.68 -50.32
C TYR A 408 -56.18 -62.80 -50.63
N SER A 409 -56.62 -63.56 -49.64
CA SER A 409 -57.62 -64.62 -49.85
C SER A 409 -59.05 -64.10 -49.90
N ARG A 410 -59.32 -62.91 -49.36
CA ARG A 410 -60.60 -62.21 -49.44
C ARG A 410 -60.76 -61.34 -50.68
N ASP A 411 -59.68 -61.08 -51.42
CA ASP A 411 -59.71 -60.33 -52.67
C ASP A 411 -60.39 -61.13 -53.80
N GLU A 412 -61.57 -60.68 -54.24
CA GLU A 412 -62.33 -61.30 -55.35
C GLU A 412 -61.58 -61.21 -56.70
N ASN A 413 -60.67 -60.25 -56.87
CA ASN A 413 -59.89 -60.04 -58.10
C ASN A 413 -58.55 -60.79 -58.11
N ARG A 414 -58.32 -61.70 -57.15
CA ARG A 414 -57.08 -62.44 -56.93
C ARG A 414 -56.54 -63.19 -58.16
N TYR A 415 -57.42 -63.66 -59.04
CA TYR A 415 -57.07 -64.43 -60.25
C TYR A 415 -57.19 -63.61 -61.54
N SER A 416 -57.36 -62.28 -61.44
CA SER A 416 -57.34 -61.40 -62.62
C SER A 416 -55.98 -61.49 -63.34
N VAL A 417 -55.98 -61.46 -64.67
CA VAL A 417 -54.76 -61.52 -65.51
C VAL A 417 -54.05 -60.16 -65.49
N SER A 418 -53.62 -59.75 -64.31
CA SER A 418 -52.87 -58.52 -64.05
C SER A 418 -51.37 -58.82 -64.00
N ARG A 419 -50.54 -57.84 -64.36
CA ARG A 419 -49.08 -57.96 -64.44
C ARG A 419 -48.49 -58.13 -63.04
N GLY A 420 -48.41 -59.37 -62.55
CA GLY A 420 -47.89 -59.69 -61.20
C GLY A 420 -48.60 -60.85 -60.49
N ALA A 421 -49.76 -61.30 -60.98
CA ALA A 421 -50.59 -62.33 -60.33
C ALA A 421 -49.82 -63.62 -59.99
N HIS A 422 -48.96 -64.13 -60.88
CA HIS A 422 -48.14 -65.32 -60.64
C HIS A 422 -47.13 -65.14 -59.48
N LYS A 423 -46.59 -63.93 -59.28
CA LYS A 423 -45.68 -63.64 -58.15
C LYS A 423 -46.44 -63.62 -56.83
N ASN A 424 -47.63 -63.02 -56.81
CA ASN A 424 -48.49 -63.00 -55.61
C ASN A 424 -48.99 -64.40 -55.27
N LEU A 425 -49.35 -65.22 -56.26
CA LEU A 425 -49.70 -66.62 -56.04
C LEU A 425 -48.52 -67.42 -55.46
N LYS A 426 -47.30 -67.22 -56.00
CA LYS A 426 -46.08 -67.85 -55.45
C LYS A 426 -45.76 -67.37 -54.04
N ARG A 427 -46.03 -66.10 -53.71
CA ARG A 427 -45.93 -65.58 -52.33
C ARG A 427 -46.99 -66.21 -51.44
N ALA A 428 -48.24 -66.33 -51.89
CA ALA A 428 -49.31 -66.95 -51.12
C ALA A 428 -49.04 -68.42 -50.77
N GLU A 429 -48.42 -69.20 -51.66
CA GLU A 429 -48.02 -70.56 -51.28
C GLU A 429 -46.85 -70.59 -50.29
N ARG A 430 -45.91 -69.65 -50.38
CA ARG A 430 -44.86 -69.48 -49.36
C ARG A 430 -45.45 -69.04 -48.02
N ALA A 431 -46.39 -68.10 -48.03
CA ALA A 431 -47.13 -67.62 -46.89
C ALA A 431 -47.85 -68.77 -46.19
N ARG A 432 -48.57 -69.63 -46.93
CA ARG A 432 -49.24 -70.81 -46.36
C ARG A 432 -48.29 -71.76 -45.63
N ILE A 433 -47.09 -71.98 -46.18
CA ILE A 433 -46.06 -72.77 -45.51
C ILE A 433 -45.61 -72.09 -44.21
N THR A 434 -45.41 -70.78 -44.21
CA THR A 434 -45.06 -70.01 -42.99
C THR A 434 -46.20 -70.06 -41.96
N VAL A 435 -47.44 -69.83 -42.37
CA VAL A 435 -48.64 -69.88 -41.52
C VAL A 435 -48.82 -71.25 -40.87
N SER A 436 -48.58 -72.34 -41.62
CA SER A 436 -48.66 -73.71 -41.08
C SER A 436 -47.69 -73.97 -39.91
N LYS A 437 -46.61 -73.18 -39.79
CA LYS A 437 -45.60 -73.29 -38.73
C LYS A 437 -45.94 -72.45 -37.49
N ILE A 438 -46.84 -71.48 -37.58
CA ILE A 438 -47.27 -70.60 -36.48
C ILE A 438 -47.66 -71.38 -35.22
N PRO A 439 -48.43 -72.49 -35.28
CA PRO A 439 -48.77 -73.27 -34.09
C PRO A 439 -47.56 -73.88 -33.38
N GLY A 440 -46.51 -74.23 -34.14
CA GLY A 440 -45.24 -74.73 -33.60
C GLY A 440 -44.45 -73.62 -32.91
N GLU A 441 -44.32 -72.46 -33.57
CA GLU A 441 -43.64 -71.26 -33.02
C GLU A 441 -44.33 -70.77 -31.73
N LYS A 442 -45.66 -70.79 -31.70
CA LYS A 442 -46.47 -70.48 -30.52
C LYS A 442 -46.24 -71.45 -29.35
N LYS A 443 -46.11 -72.75 -29.63
CA LYS A 443 -45.77 -73.76 -28.59
C LYS A 443 -44.36 -73.55 -28.05
N GLU A 444 -43.40 -73.21 -28.91
CA GLU A 444 -42.04 -72.90 -28.48
C GLU A 444 -41.98 -71.65 -27.59
N LEU A 445 -42.70 -70.58 -27.95
CA LEU A 445 -42.83 -69.38 -27.12
C LEU A 445 -43.51 -69.68 -25.78
N ALA A 446 -44.59 -70.47 -25.76
CA ALA A 446 -45.28 -70.87 -24.54
C ALA A 446 -44.42 -71.77 -23.64
N ASN A 447 -43.56 -72.61 -24.21
CA ASN A 447 -42.59 -73.40 -23.45
C ASN A 447 -41.51 -72.52 -22.84
N VAL A 448 -40.94 -71.59 -23.59
CA VAL A 448 -39.95 -70.62 -23.07
C VAL A 448 -40.54 -69.79 -21.92
N GLN A 449 -41.78 -69.32 -22.08
CA GLN A 449 -42.52 -68.62 -21.02
C GLN A 449 -42.68 -69.50 -19.77
N LYS A 450 -43.02 -70.79 -19.91
CA LYS A 450 -43.13 -71.72 -18.78
C LYS A 450 -41.79 -72.00 -18.11
N THR A 451 -40.73 -72.17 -18.88
CA THR A 451 -39.37 -72.47 -18.35
C THR A 451 -38.79 -71.27 -17.61
N GLN A 452 -38.99 -70.03 -18.08
CA GLN A 452 -38.61 -68.83 -17.33
C GLN A 452 -39.39 -68.68 -16.02
N ILE A 453 -40.71 -68.94 -16.05
CA ILE A 453 -41.53 -68.94 -14.83
C ILE A 453 -41.08 -70.02 -13.82
N GLN A 454 -40.45 -71.11 -14.27
CA GLN A 454 -40.00 -72.22 -13.42
C GLN A 454 -38.54 -72.14 -12.95
N GLN A 455 -37.65 -71.46 -13.68
CA GLN A 455 -36.23 -71.32 -13.31
C GLN A 455 -35.92 -70.10 -12.42
N GLU A 456 -36.87 -69.19 -12.20
CA GLU A 456 -36.63 -67.91 -11.51
C GLU A 456 -37.22 -67.88 -10.07
N ILE A 457 -36.53 -68.54 -9.14
CA ILE A 457 -36.42 -68.08 -7.74
C ILE A 457 -34.91 -68.13 -7.44
N PRO A 458 -34.22 -66.98 -7.43
CA PRO A 458 -34.26 -66.11 -6.25
C PRO A 458 -34.81 -64.72 -6.56
N LYS A 459 -35.75 -64.32 -5.71
CA LYS A 459 -36.10 -62.92 -5.47
C LYS A 459 -34.83 -62.26 -4.95
N ASP A 460 -34.34 -61.30 -5.72
CA ASP A 460 -33.73 -60.08 -5.24
C ASP A 460 -33.29 -59.30 -6.49
N TRP A 461 -33.91 -58.14 -6.70
CA TRP A 461 -33.48 -57.07 -7.62
C TRP A 461 -33.94 -57.06 -9.09
N ILE A 462 -35.14 -57.55 -9.41
CA ILE A 462 -35.87 -57.11 -10.62
C ILE A 462 -37.20 -56.50 -10.14
N SER A 463 -37.48 -55.24 -10.53
CA SER A 463 -38.74 -54.57 -10.18
C SER A 463 -39.93 -55.48 -10.54
N PRO A 464 -40.91 -55.69 -9.63
CA PRO A 464 -42.10 -56.50 -9.91
C PRO A 464 -42.84 -56.08 -11.19
N PHE A 465 -42.68 -54.82 -11.62
CA PHE A 465 -43.30 -54.25 -12.81
C PHE A 465 -42.63 -54.66 -14.13
N GLU A 466 -41.31 -54.84 -14.17
CA GLU A 466 -40.58 -55.33 -15.36
C GLU A 466 -40.99 -56.77 -15.72
N HIS A 467 -41.12 -57.62 -14.69
CA HIS A 467 -41.65 -58.98 -14.83
C HIS A 467 -43.09 -58.99 -15.35
N ILE A 468 -43.92 -58.03 -14.93
CA ILE A 468 -45.29 -57.90 -15.42
C ILE A 468 -45.28 -57.51 -16.90
N ARG A 469 -44.33 -56.71 -17.39
CA ARG A 469 -44.33 -56.22 -18.78
C ARG A 469 -43.89 -57.26 -19.80
N LEU A 470 -42.82 -58.03 -19.56
CA LEU A 470 -42.48 -59.19 -20.39
C LEU A 470 -43.59 -60.24 -20.36
N ARG A 471 -44.16 -60.49 -19.18
CA ARG A 471 -45.24 -61.44 -19.01
C ARG A 471 -46.53 -60.94 -19.65
N HIS A 472 -46.81 -59.63 -19.65
CA HIS A 472 -47.93 -58.96 -20.32
C HIS A 472 -47.70 -58.86 -21.83
N LEU A 473 -46.48 -58.65 -22.31
CA LEU A 473 -46.12 -58.73 -23.72
C LEU A 473 -46.40 -60.16 -24.22
N LEU A 474 -45.86 -61.16 -23.53
CA LEU A 474 -46.14 -62.58 -23.78
C LEU A 474 -47.62 -62.95 -23.56
N PHE A 475 -48.33 -62.34 -22.60
CA PHE A 475 -49.77 -62.58 -22.36
C PHE A 475 -50.66 -61.93 -23.42
N HIS A 476 -50.31 -60.75 -23.91
CA HIS A 476 -51.01 -60.04 -24.97
C HIS A 476 -50.78 -60.76 -26.30
N PHE A 477 -49.58 -61.31 -26.51
CA PHE A 477 -49.28 -62.22 -27.62
C PHE A 477 -49.96 -63.58 -27.47
N SER A 478 -50.12 -64.09 -26.24
CA SER A 478 -50.98 -65.24 -25.91
C SER A 478 -52.45 -64.88 -25.72
N GLY A 479 -52.88 -63.65 -26.04
CA GLY A 479 -54.27 -63.18 -25.96
C GLY A 479 -54.88 -63.07 -27.34
N PHE A 480 -54.05 -62.78 -28.36
CA PHE A 480 -54.38 -63.02 -29.76
C PHE A 480 -54.69 -64.50 -30.06
N THR A 481 -54.34 -65.40 -29.14
CA THR A 481 -54.57 -66.84 -29.29
C THR A 481 -55.99 -67.30 -29.04
N ASP A 482 -56.83 -66.43 -28.46
CA ASP A 482 -58.26 -66.69 -28.25
C ASP A 482 -59.14 -66.02 -29.32
N ARG A 483 -58.56 -65.36 -30.33
CA ARG A 483 -59.27 -65.18 -31.61
C ARG A 483 -59.20 -66.50 -32.38
N LYS A 484 -59.91 -67.50 -31.86
CA LYS A 484 -60.32 -68.66 -32.63
C LYS A 484 -61.78 -68.51 -32.98
N ASP A 485 -61.98 -68.63 -34.29
CA ASP A 485 -63.17 -69.13 -34.97
C ASP A 485 -64.43 -68.23 -34.98
#